data_AF-A0A8S1X605-F1
#
_entry.id   AF-A0A8S1X605-F1
#
_cell.length_a   1.000
_cell.length_b   1.000
_cell.length_c   1.000
_cell.angle_alpha   90.00
_cell.angle_beta   90.00
_cell.angle_gamma   90.00
#
_symmetry.space_group_name_H-M   'P 1'
#
loop_
_entity.id
_entity.type
_entity.pdbx_description
1 polymer ?
#
loop_
_entity_poly.entity_id
_entity_poly.type
_entity_poly.pdbx_seq_one_letter_code
_entity_poly.pdbx_strand_id
1 'polypeptide(L)'
;MIGKRIMEMAQEQNVNRQKEQNEREKYTFEEIEQMKKKVKEQMVSNQLNVNSHQNLVILYLKDMQLNMILLVFLVLKTKPLGQIQYRNMNEDEIRKFLYERIRKSGQKGYVQLITNYGNINFELHCDLVPMTCENFLELCEKGYYNQTKFHKLIENQLLEGGDPTATGYGGESIFGKPFRIEINNLLSHNKAGMVSMGNLGENHQTSHFFIALAECKNYDGKYAVFGEVVGGFQTLYQINKLPTNMWQRPEVTIKLKELNVIKNPFRDMIKIMLQEKEVEKEQKLQEKDKERWLDDEGFSLPKRISTTSQIKGLGLDFQYIRIIKKQLKQYCFDSWL
;
A
#
# COMPACT_ATOMS: atom_id res chain seq x y z
N MET A 1 -11.67 -37.56 -15.04
CA MET A 1 -12.99 -37.81 -14.40
C MET A 1 -12.94 -37.77 -12.88
N ILE A 2 -11.97 -38.40 -12.21
CA ILE A 2 -11.89 -38.42 -10.73
C ILE A 2 -11.61 -37.04 -10.12
N GLY A 3 -10.69 -36.24 -10.70
CA GLY A 3 -10.35 -34.91 -10.18
C GLY A 3 -11.48 -33.87 -10.24
N LYS A 4 -12.39 -33.98 -11.23
CA LYS A 4 -13.56 -33.09 -11.35
C LYS A 4 -14.59 -33.39 -10.25
N ARG A 5 -14.79 -34.68 -9.95
CA ARG A 5 -15.68 -35.18 -8.89
C ARG A 5 -15.20 -34.78 -7.49
N ILE A 6 -13.88 -34.73 -7.26
CA ILE A 6 -13.30 -34.29 -5.99
C ILE A 6 -13.46 -32.78 -5.79
N MET A 7 -13.32 -31.96 -6.85
CA MET A 7 -13.56 -30.52 -6.76
C MET A 7 -15.05 -30.18 -6.55
N GLU A 8 -15.95 -30.89 -7.23
CA GLU A 8 -17.41 -30.71 -7.05
C GLU A 8 -17.84 -31.09 -5.61
N MET A 9 -17.32 -32.19 -5.06
CA MET A 9 -17.57 -32.58 -3.66
C MET A 9 -16.97 -31.58 -2.65
N ALA A 10 -15.81 -30.98 -2.94
CA ALA A 10 -15.20 -29.96 -2.08
C ALA A 10 -15.99 -28.64 -2.10
N GLN A 11 -16.58 -28.28 -3.24
CA GLN A 11 -17.46 -27.11 -3.35
C GLN A 11 -18.80 -27.34 -2.64
N GLU A 12 -19.42 -28.51 -2.79
CA GLU A 12 -20.66 -28.85 -2.06
C GLU A 12 -20.45 -28.91 -0.54
N GLN A 13 -19.32 -29.46 -0.08
CA GLN A 13 -18.99 -29.46 1.35
C GLN A 13 -18.73 -28.07 1.91
N ASN A 14 -18.13 -27.16 1.14
CA ASN A 14 -17.92 -25.77 1.58
C ASN A 14 -19.24 -25.00 1.62
N VAL A 15 -20.12 -25.16 0.63
CA VAL A 15 -21.44 -24.51 0.62
C VAL A 15 -22.32 -25.01 1.77
N ASN A 16 -22.31 -26.32 2.06
CA ASN A 16 -23.05 -26.88 3.20
C ASN A 16 -22.47 -26.45 4.56
N ARG A 17 -21.13 -26.38 4.71
CA ARG A 17 -20.52 -25.82 5.92
C ARG A 17 -20.86 -24.36 6.12
N GLN A 18 -20.91 -23.56 5.06
CA GLN A 18 -21.27 -22.15 5.15
C GLN A 18 -22.77 -21.95 5.46
N LYS A 19 -23.65 -22.82 4.95
CA LYS A 19 -25.07 -22.86 5.35
C LYS A 19 -25.25 -23.28 6.80
N GLU A 20 -24.57 -24.34 7.26
CA GLU A 20 -24.61 -24.76 8.67
C GLU A 20 -24.02 -23.71 9.62
N GLN A 21 -23.00 -22.97 9.18
CA GLN A 21 -22.40 -21.90 9.97
C GLN A 21 -23.32 -20.67 10.06
N ASN A 22 -24.01 -20.33 8.97
CA ASN A 22 -25.03 -19.28 8.96
C ASN A 22 -26.32 -19.66 9.70
N GLU A 23 -26.68 -20.95 9.77
CA GLU A 23 -27.82 -21.43 10.56
C GLU A 23 -27.50 -21.51 12.07
N ARG A 24 -26.25 -21.80 12.46
CA ARG A 24 -25.81 -21.80 13.87
C ARG A 24 -25.59 -20.40 14.46
N GLU A 25 -25.51 -19.36 13.62
CA GLU A 25 -25.34 -17.96 14.04
C GLU A 25 -26.67 -17.18 14.13
N LYS A 26 -27.81 -17.82 13.85
CA LYS A 26 -29.13 -17.21 14.02
C LYS A 26 -29.71 -17.51 15.40
N TYR A 27 -29.21 -16.79 16.40
CA TYR A 27 -30.11 -16.38 17.48
C TYR A 27 -30.52 -14.95 17.18
N THR A 28 -31.78 -14.79 16.78
CA THR A 28 -32.37 -13.47 16.60
C THR A 28 -32.39 -12.73 17.93
N PHE A 29 -32.33 -11.40 17.88
CA PHE A 29 -32.37 -10.55 19.08
C PHE A 29 -33.57 -10.89 19.99
N GLU A 30 -34.69 -11.33 19.39
CA GLU A 30 -35.89 -11.79 20.09
C GLU A 30 -35.70 -13.09 20.89
N GLU A 31 -34.90 -14.05 20.40
CA GLU A 31 -34.61 -15.29 21.12
C GLU A 31 -33.70 -15.03 22.34
N ILE A 32 -32.78 -14.08 22.22
CA ILE A 32 -31.93 -13.62 23.33
C ILE A 32 -32.78 -12.92 24.40
N GLU A 33 -33.72 -12.06 24.00
CA GLU A 33 -34.64 -11.40 24.94
C GLU A 33 -35.61 -12.39 25.61
N GLN A 34 -36.09 -13.42 24.90
CA GLN A 34 -36.91 -14.48 25.51
C GLN A 34 -36.12 -15.33 26.51
N MET A 35 -34.85 -15.63 26.25
CA MET A 35 -33.99 -16.33 27.22
C MET A 35 -33.74 -15.47 28.47
N LYS A 36 -33.45 -14.18 28.31
CA LYS A 36 -33.34 -13.23 29.44
C LYS A 36 -34.61 -13.19 30.26
N LYS A 37 -35.78 -13.17 29.61
CA LYS A 37 -37.09 -13.15 30.28
C LYS A 37 -37.35 -14.43 31.07
N LYS A 38 -37.08 -15.62 30.51
CA LYS A 38 -37.22 -16.91 31.21
C LYS A 38 -36.30 -17.03 32.44
N VAL A 39 -35.06 -16.56 32.33
CA VAL A 39 -34.12 -16.53 33.45
C VAL A 39 -34.61 -15.57 34.54
N LYS A 40 -35.16 -14.41 34.16
CA LYS A 40 -35.75 -13.43 35.09
C LYS A 40 -36.98 -13.99 35.81
N GLU A 41 -37.83 -14.74 35.11
CA GLU A 41 -39.01 -15.41 35.69
C GLU A 41 -38.60 -16.54 36.67
N GLN A 42 -37.56 -17.33 36.35
CA GLN A 42 -36.99 -18.33 37.27
C GLN A 42 -36.34 -17.71 38.51
N MET A 43 -35.79 -16.50 38.40
CA MET A 43 -35.26 -15.75 39.54
C MET A 43 -36.38 -15.21 40.45
N VAL A 44 -37.55 -14.89 39.89
CA VAL A 44 -38.72 -14.40 40.65
C VAL A 44 -39.47 -15.55 41.34
N SER A 45 -39.50 -16.76 40.77
CA SER A 45 -40.17 -17.93 41.37
C SER A 45 -39.45 -18.49 42.61
N ASN A 46 -38.15 -18.26 42.74
CA ASN A 46 -37.40 -18.58 43.95
C ASN A 46 -37.54 -17.44 44.96
N GLN A 47 -38.65 -17.45 45.72
CA GLN A 47 -38.95 -16.48 46.78
C GLN A 47 -37.77 -16.29 47.75
N LEU A 48 -36.95 -15.26 47.52
CA LEU A 48 -35.96 -14.79 48.48
C LEU A 48 -36.52 -13.53 49.17
N ASN A 49 -36.80 -13.71 50.46
CA ASN A 49 -37.41 -12.74 51.34
C ASN A 49 -36.45 -11.56 51.62
N VAL A 50 -36.79 -10.42 51.02
CA VAL A 50 -36.52 -8.99 51.27
C VAL A 50 -35.37 -8.56 52.21
N ASN A 51 -34.36 -7.88 51.63
CA ASN A 51 -33.88 -6.56 52.09
C ASN A 51 -33.34 -5.74 50.89
N SER A 52 -33.94 -4.58 50.62
CA SER A 52 -34.06 -3.98 49.28
C SER A 52 -32.82 -3.27 48.72
N HIS A 53 -31.82 -2.92 49.53
CA HIS A 53 -30.59 -2.28 49.02
C HIS A 53 -29.45 -3.27 48.76
N GLN A 54 -29.30 -4.31 49.59
CA GLN A 54 -28.26 -5.32 49.39
C GLN A 54 -28.54 -6.18 48.15
N ASN A 55 -29.81 -6.46 47.85
CA ASN A 55 -30.18 -7.24 46.67
C ASN A 55 -30.09 -6.47 45.36
N LEU A 56 -30.30 -5.14 45.35
CA LEU A 56 -30.03 -4.32 44.16
C LEU A 56 -28.54 -4.30 43.83
N VAL A 57 -27.69 -4.18 44.86
CA VAL A 57 -26.23 -4.28 44.72
C VAL A 57 -25.81 -5.69 44.31
N ILE A 58 -26.40 -6.75 44.86
CA ILE A 58 -26.09 -8.15 44.47
C ILE A 58 -26.60 -8.46 43.05
N LEU A 59 -27.77 -7.94 42.65
CA LEU A 59 -28.30 -8.05 41.28
C LEU A 59 -27.40 -7.31 40.29
N TYR A 60 -26.99 -6.07 40.59
CA TYR A 60 -26.03 -5.32 39.78
C TYR A 60 -24.66 -6.00 39.73
N LEU A 61 -24.16 -6.53 40.85
CA LEU A 61 -22.89 -7.26 40.90
C LEU A 61 -22.97 -8.58 40.14
N LYS A 62 -24.12 -9.27 40.15
CA LYS A 62 -24.35 -10.50 39.36
C LYS A 62 -24.52 -10.20 37.88
N ASP A 63 -25.17 -9.11 37.50
CA ASP A 63 -25.26 -8.65 36.10
C ASP A 63 -23.90 -8.20 35.58
N MET A 64 -23.10 -7.52 36.42
CA MET A 64 -21.71 -7.19 36.12
C MET A 64 -20.86 -8.45 35.98
N GLN A 65 -21.03 -9.47 36.84
CA GLN A 65 -20.36 -10.76 36.70
C GLN A 65 -20.79 -11.49 35.42
N LEU A 66 -22.07 -11.46 35.07
CA LEU A 66 -22.58 -12.09 33.84
C LEU A 66 -22.05 -11.38 32.59
N ASN A 67 -22.07 -10.05 32.57
CA ASN A 67 -21.51 -9.25 31.48
C ASN A 67 -20.00 -9.43 31.38
N MET A 68 -19.28 -9.54 32.51
CA MET A 68 -17.85 -9.87 32.54
C MET A 68 -17.57 -11.27 32.00
N ILE A 69 -18.39 -12.27 32.35
CA ILE A 69 -18.27 -13.63 31.81
C ILE A 69 -18.56 -13.63 30.31
N LEU A 70 -19.56 -12.88 29.86
CA LEU A 70 -19.91 -12.74 28.44
C LEU A 70 -18.78 -12.08 27.65
N LEU A 71 -18.17 -11.05 28.23
CA LEU A 71 -17.03 -10.33 27.65
C LEU A 71 -15.78 -11.20 27.62
N VAL A 72 -15.51 -11.97 28.68
CA VAL A 72 -14.44 -12.97 28.73
C VAL A 72 -14.69 -14.07 27.70
N PHE A 73 -15.93 -14.52 27.50
CA PHE A 73 -16.29 -15.47 26.44
C PHE A 73 -16.13 -14.88 25.03
N LEU A 74 -16.46 -13.60 24.83
CA LEU A 74 -16.22 -12.87 23.58
C LEU A 74 -14.72 -12.74 23.28
N VAL A 75 -13.93 -12.36 24.28
CA VAL A 75 -12.46 -12.24 24.21
C VAL A 75 -11.78 -13.61 24.02
N LEU A 76 -12.31 -14.67 24.62
CA LEU A 76 -11.86 -16.05 24.43
C LEU A 76 -12.20 -16.61 23.04
N LYS A 77 -13.31 -16.14 22.42
CA LYS A 77 -13.73 -16.54 21.07
C LYS A 77 -13.08 -15.71 19.97
N THR A 78 -12.62 -14.50 20.26
CA THR A 78 -11.70 -13.80 19.36
C THR A 78 -10.37 -14.55 19.43
N LYS A 79 -9.94 -15.15 18.31
CA LYS A 79 -8.58 -15.68 18.19
C LYS A 79 -7.61 -14.63 18.75
N PRO A 80 -6.54 -15.01 19.48
CA PRO A 80 -5.48 -14.06 19.74
C PRO A 80 -5.13 -13.44 18.39
N LEU A 81 -5.13 -12.10 18.31
CA LEU A 81 -4.48 -11.40 17.22
C LEU A 81 -3.04 -11.92 17.26
N GLY A 82 -2.82 -13.00 16.50
CA GLY A 82 -1.52 -13.63 16.38
C GLY A 82 -0.59 -12.49 16.05
N GLN A 83 0.52 -12.41 16.81
CA GLN A 83 1.58 -11.46 16.54
C GLN A 83 1.76 -11.43 15.03
N ILE A 84 1.28 -10.35 14.39
CA ILE A 84 1.58 -10.12 13.00
C ILE A 84 3.08 -9.91 13.06
N GLN A 85 3.82 -10.96 12.73
CA GLN A 85 5.24 -10.83 12.48
C GLN A 85 5.30 -9.91 11.28
N TYR A 86 5.58 -8.63 11.55
CA TYR A 86 5.89 -7.66 10.53
C TYR A 86 7.19 -8.16 9.89
N ARG A 87 7.07 -8.98 8.85
CA ARG A 87 8.20 -9.25 7.99
C ARG A 87 8.58 -7.92 7.37
N ASN A 88 9.85 -7.54 7.47
CA ASN A 88 10.37 -6.41 6.73
C ASN A 88 10.07 -6.65 5.25
N MET A 89 9.26 -5.75 4.66
CA MET A 89 8.96 -5.84 3.23
C MET A 89 10.25 -5.74 2.44
N ASN A 90 10.35 -6.54 1.39
CA ASN A 90 11.46 -6.40 0.45
C ASN A 90 11.26 -5.15 -0.43
N GLU A 91 12.31 -4.76 -1.15
CA GLU A 91 12.30 -3.54 -1.98
C GLU A 91 11.22 -3.60 -3.09
N ASP A 92 10.99 -4.78 -3.65
CA ASP A 92 9.97 -5.00 -4.70
C ASP A 92 8.53 -4.84 -4.16
N GLU A 93 8.27 -5.29 -2.94
CA GLU A 93 6.99 -5.13 -2.25
C GLU A 93 6.72 -3.64 -1.95
N ILE A 94 7.76 -2.91 -1.51
CA ILE A 94 7.67 -1.47 -1.29
C ILE A 94 7.36 -0.73 -2.59
N ARG A 95 8.08 -1.05 -3.69
CA ARG A 95 7.81 -0.47 -5.01
C ARG A 95 6.41 -0.79 -5.51
N LYS A 96 5.95 -2.03 -5.33
CA LYS A 96 4.59 -2.42 -5.72
C LYS A 96 3.55 -1.54 -5.03
N PHE A 97 3.67 -1.34 -3.73
CA PHE A 97 2.77 -0.47 -2.96
C PHE A 97 2.87 1.00 -3.39
N LEU A 98 4.09 1.51 -3.62
CA LEU A 98 4.32 2.85 -4.15
C LEU A 98 3.61 3.05 -5.49
N TYR A 99 3.78 2.12 -6.43
CA TYR A 99 3.19 2.20 -7.76
C TYR A 99 1.66 2.13 -7.73
N GLU A 100 1.08 1.34 -6.82
CA GLU A 100 -0.38 1.33 -6.62
C GLU A 100 -0.91 2.69 -6.13
N ARG A 101 -0.17 3.38 -5.25
CA ARG A 101 -0.57 4.73 -4.81
C ARG A 101 -0.40 5.76 -5.93
N ILE A 102 0.68 5.70 -6.70
CA ILE A 102 0.89 6.59 -7.85
C ILE A 102 -0.22 6.41 -8.88
N ARG A 103 -0.56 5.17 -9.24
CA ARG A 103 -1.70 4.83 -10.12
C ARG A 103 -3.00 5.48 -9.66
N LYS A 104 -3.34 5.32 -8.36
CA LYS A 104 -4.56 5.90 -7.78
C LYS A 104 -4.55 7.43 -7.75
N SER A 105 -3.38 8.03 -7.59
CA SER A 105 -3.24 9.49 -7.52
C SER A 105 -3.38 10.19 -8.87
N GLY A 106 -3.14 9.48 -9.98
CA GLY A 106 -3.14 10.05 -11.34
C GLY A 106 -2.03 11.10 -11.58
N GLN A 107 -1.05 11.21 -10.68
CA GLN A 107 -0.02 12.24 -10.77
C GLN A 107 0.94 11.99 -11.93
N LYS A 108 1.18 13.05 -12.70
CA LYS A 108 2.17 13.08 -13.79
C LYS A 108 3.52 13.61 -13.30
N GLY A 109 4.60 13.18 -13.97
CA GLY A 109 5.93 13.76 -13.84
C GLY A 109 6.20 14.81 -14.91
N TYR A 110 7.09 15.76 -14.63
CA TYR A 110 7.47 16.80 -15.59
C TYR A 110 8.96 17.01 -15.60
N VAL A 111 9.52 17.10 -16.80
CA VAL A 111 10.95 17.16 -17.03
C VAL A 111 11.27 18.15 -18.15
N GLN A 112 12.36 18.90 -18.01
CA GLN A 112 12.89 19.76 -19.07
C GLN A 112 14.28 19.26 -19.50
N LEU A 113 14.42 18.95 -20.78
CA LEU A 113 15.67 18.61 -21.43
C LEU A 113 16.28 19.89 -21.98
N ILE A 114 17.49 20.22 -21.53
CA ILE A 114 18.27 21.34 -22.04
C ILE A 114 19.27 20.80 -23.05
N THR A 115 19.07 21.12 -24.33
CA THR A 115 19.97 20.67 -25.40
C THR A 115 20.83 21.81 -25.96
N ASN A 116 21.77 21.50 -26.84
CA ASN A 116 22.47 22.52 -27.62
C ASN A 116 21.63 23.16 -28.74
N TYR A 117 20.43 22.66 -29.02
CA TYR A 117 19.49 23.21 -30.00
C TYR A 117 18.30 23.95 -29.37
N GLY A 118 18.15 23.88 -28.04
CA GLY A 118 17.02 24.47 -27.32
C GLY A 118 16.44 23.51 -26.29
N ASN A 119 15.39 23.96 -25.62
CA ASN A 119 14.75 23.18 -24.57
C ASN A 119 13.61 22.33 -25.13
N ILE A 120 13.39 21.17 -24.53
CA ILE A 120 12.26 20.27 -24.80
C ILE A 120 11.66 19.86 -23.46
N ASN A 121 10.34 19.99 -23.30
CA ASN A 121 9.65 19.67 -22.06
C ASN A 121 8.83 18.40 -22.24
N PHE A 122 8.96 17.46 -21.31
CA PHE A 122 8.20 16.21 -21.27
C PHE A 122 7.18 16.24 -20.12
N GLU A 123 5.99 15.73 -20.41
CA GLU A 123 5.05 15.20 -19.41
C GLU A 123 5.19 13.68 -19.38
N LEU A 124 5.25 13.09 -18.18
CA LEU A 124 5.43 11.65 -17.98
C LEU A 124 4.20 11.01 -17.34
N HIS A 125 3.74 9.90 -17.90
CA HIS A 125 2.58 9.14 -17.43
C HIS A 125 2.94 8.16 -16.31
N CYS A 126 3.40 8.69 -15.18
CA CYS A 126 3.83 7.92 -14.00
C CYS A 126 2.73 7.05 -13.41
N ASP A 127 1.47 7.44 -13.59
CA ASP A 127 0.27 6.69 -13.23
C ASP A 127 0.05 5.47 -14.13
N LEU A 128 0.48 5.47 -15.39
CA LEU A 128 0.20 4.37 -16.32
C LEU A 128 1.37 3.38 -16.40
N VAL A 129 2.60 3.88 -16.40
CA VAL A 129 3.84 3.09 -16.53
C VAL A 129 4.87 3.48 -15.44
N PRO A 130 4.53 3.26 -14.15
CA PRO A 130 5.28 3.80 -13.03
C PRO A 130 6.72 3.30 -12.94
N MET A 131 7.00 2.04 -13.29
CA MET A 131 8.36 1.50 -13.21
C MET A 131 9.27 2.14 -14.26
N THR A 132 8.72 2.38 -15.44
CA THR A 132 9.41 3.06 -16.53
C THR A 132 9.70 4.52 -16.19
N CYS A 133 8.70 5.23 -15.65
CA CYS A 133 8.88 6.61 -15.21
C CYS A 133 9.81 6.75 -13.99
N GLU A 134 9.76 5.83 -13.02
CA GLU A 134 10.67 5.82 -11.87
C GLU A 134 12.11 5.71 -12.36
N ASN A 135 12.39 4.76 -13.26
CA ASN A 135 13.72 4.58 -13.84
C ASN A 135 14.21 5.86 -14.53
N PHE A 136 13.39 6.45 -15.41
CA PHE A 136 13.78 7.66 -16.11
C PHE A 136 14.04 8.83 -15.14
N LEU A 137 13.09 9.14 -14.25
CA LEU A 137 13.19 10.27 -13.32
C LEU A 137 14.36 10.13 -12.34
N GLU A 138 14.63 8.93 -11.86
CA GLU A 138 15.74 8.69 -10.94
C GLU A 138 17.10 8.79 -11.66
N LEU A 139 17.22 8.32 -12.91
CA LEU A 139 18.42 8.55 -13.74
C LEU A 139 18.64 10.05 -14.00
N CYS A 140 17.55 10.78 -14.22
CA CYS A 140 17.55 12.22 -14.38
C CYS A 140 18.08 12.95 -13.13
N GLU A 141 17.54 12.64 -11.95
CA GLU A 141 17.99 13.25 -10.69
C GLU A 141 19.45 12.90 -10.34
N LYS A 142 19.94 11.73 -10.76
CA LYS A 142 21.35 11.34 -10.64
C LYS A 142 22.28 12.03 -11.65
N GLY A 143 21.74 12.82 -12.58
CA GLY A 143 22.51 13.46 -13.64
C GLY A 143 23.06 12.46 -14.67
N TYR A 144 22.51 11.25 -14.75
CA TYR A 144 22.99 10.17 -15.63
C TYR A 144 23.00 10.57 -17.11
N TYR A 145 22.01 11.36 -17.50
CA TYR A 145 21.84 11.83 -18.87
C TYR A 145 22.62 13.12 -19.18
N ASN A 146 23.28 13.72 -18.19
CA ASN A 146 24.00 14.98 -18.38
C ASN A 146 25.16 14.79 -19.35
N GLN A 147 25.30 15.74 -20.27
CA GLN A 147 26.32 15.76 -21.32
C GLN A 147 26.29 14.57 -22.29
N THR A 148 25.23 13.75 -22.29
CA THR A 148 25.06 12.64 -23.22
C THR A 148 24.66 13.12 -24.62
N LYS A 149 24.85 12.27 -25.63
CA LYS A 149 24.54 12.59 -27.03
C LYS A 149 23.29 11.83 -27.46
N PHE A 150 22.48 12.43 -28.32
CA PHE A 150 21.56 11.67 -29.15
C PHE A 150 22.38 11.02 -30.25
N HIS A 151 22.52 9.69 -30.16
CA HIS A 151 23.45 8.94 -30.98
C HIS A 151 22.80 8.40 -32.25
N LYS A 152 21.47 8.56 -32.40
CA LYS A 152 20.74 8.14 -33.59
C LYS A 152 19.56 9.07 -33.88
N LEU A 153 19.40 9.40 -35.15
CA LEU A 153 18.35 10.21 -35.71
C LEU A 153 17.87 9.55 -37.00
N ILE A 154 16.57 9.34 -37.12
CA ILE A 154 15.93 8.92 -38.35
C ILE A 154 14.86 9.96 -38.66
N GLU A 155 15.08 10.70 -39.74
CA GLU A 155 14.15 11.75 -40.19
C GLU A 155 12.72 11.21 -40.31
N ASN A 156 11.77 11.95 -39.75
CA ASN A 156 10.34 11.61 -39.70
C ASN A 156 10.05 10.25 -39.04
N GLN A 157 10.93 9.79 -38.14
CA GLN A 157 10.70 8.57 -37.38
C GLN A 157 11.04 8.78 -35.90
N LEU A 158 12.33 8.93 -35.54
CA LEU A 158 12.74 9.01 -34.15
C LEU A 158 14.06 9.74 -33.92
N LEU A 159 14.21 10.29 -32.71
CA LEU A 159 15.46 10.77 -32.14
C LEU A 159 15.77 9.94 -30.89
N GLU A 160 16.89 9.21 -30.88
CA GLU A 160 17.25 8.27 -29.81
C GLU A 160 18.49 8.71 -29.05
N GLY A 161 18.42 8.55 -27.72
CA GLY A 161 19.46 8.92 -26.77
C GLY A 161 19.39 8.05 -25.51
N GLY A 162 20.01 8.51 -24.44
CA GLY A 162 20.02 7.80 -23.17
C GLY A 162 21.16 6.77 -23.00
N ASP A 163 22.13 6.75 -23.91
CA ASP A 163 23.38 6.01 -23.78
C ASP A 163 24.54 6.94 -23.40
N PRO A 164 25.09 6.85 -22.17
CA PRO A 164 26.26 7.65 -21.77
C PRO A 164 27.51 7.41 -22.62
N THR A 165 27.64 6.22 -23.21
CA THR A 165 28.78 5.88 -24.08
C THR A 165 28.62 6.40 -25.50
N ALA A 166 27.39 6.80 -25.89
CA ALA A 166 26.99 7.17 -27.24
C ALA A 166 27.30 6.13 -28.33
N THR A 167 27.52 4.86 -27.94
CA THR A 167 27.79 3.77 -28.86
C THR A 167 26.52 3.21 -29.47
N GLY A 168 25.40 3.33 -28.77
CA GLY A 168 24.12 2.68 -29.07
C GLY A 168 23.95 1.33 -28.37
N TYR A 169 24.91 0.91 -27.54
CA TYR A 169 24.89 -0.40 -26.85
C TYR A 169 25.10 -0.30 -25.34
N GLY A 170 25.48 0.89 -24.82
CA GLY A 170 25.66 1.11 -23.39
C GLY A 170 24.33 1.31 -22.66
N GLY A 171 24.40 1.79 -21.42
CA GLY A 171 23.21 2.20 -20.68
C GLY A 171 22.71 1.17 -19.66
N GLU A 172 22.50 1.62 -18.44
CA GLU A 172 22.03 0.81 -17.31
C GLU A 172 20.75 1.38 -16.71
N SER A 173 19.97 0.55 -16.03
CA SER A 173 18.78 0.98 -15.29
C SER A 173 19.13 1.30 -13.83
N ILE A 174 18.22 1.97 -13.12
CA ILE A 174 18.37 2.17 -11.67
C ILE A 174 18.28 0.88 -10.85
N PHE A 175 17.79 -0.19 -11.46
CA PHE A 175 17.59 -1.49 -10.81
C PHE A 175 18.84 -2.38 -10.90
N GLY A 176 19.93 -1.89 -11.52
CA GLY A 176 21.18 -2.63 -11.72
C GLY A 176 21.08 -3.78 -12.73
N LYS A 177 19.92 -3.95 -13.36
CA LYS A 177 19.65 -4.97 -14.38
C LYS A 177 18.60 -4.49 -15.37
N PRO A 178 18.54 -5.04 -16.59
CA PRO A 178 17.43 -4.78 -17.50
C PRO A 178 16.09 -5.10 -16.84
N PHE A 179 15.07 -4.29 -17.11
CA PHE A 179 13.73 -4.47 -16.54
C PHE A 179 12.67 -4.65 -17.62
N ARG A 180 11.52 -5.20 -17.24
CA ARG A 180 10.43 -5.52 -18.18
C ARG A 180 9.85 -4.27 -18.84
N ILE A 181 9.34 -4.44 -20.04
CA ILE A 181 8.60 -3.41 -20.78
C ILE A 181 7.19 -3.27 -20.19
N GLU A 182 6.78 -2.05 -19.84
CA GLU A 182 5.41 -1.74 -19.42
C GLU A 182 4.59 -1.23 -20.59
N ILE A 183 3.72 -2.08 -21.15
CA ILE A 183 2.79 -1.71 -22.22
C ILE A 183 1.43 -1.31 -21.62
N ASN A 184 0.91 -0.17 -22.05
CA ASN A 184 -0.41 0.31 -21.68
C ASN A 184 -1.19 0.71 -22.96
N ASN A 185 -2.38 0.16 -23.17
CA ASN A 185 -3.17 0.37 -24.38
C ASN A 185 -3.68 1.81 -24.56
N LEU A 186 -3.67 2.62 -23.51
CA LEU A 186 -4.02 4.04 -23.58
C LEU A 186 -2.89 4.88 -24.18
N LEU A 187 -1.68 4.33 -24.27
CA LEU A 187 -0.50 5.00 -24.76
C LEU A 187 -0.08 4.40 -26.11
N SER A 188 0.06 5.26 -27.11
CA SER A 188 0.34 4.87 -28.49
C SER A 188 1.23 5.91 -29.16
N HIS A 189 2.06 5.49 -30.10
CA HIS A 189 2.89 6.34 -30.96
C HIS A 189 2.04 6.97 -32.08
N ASN A 190 0.94 7.62 -31.70
CA ASN A 190 -0.07 8.12 -32.62
C ASN A 190 0.22 9.53 -33.18
N LYS A 191 1.28 10.18 -32.71
CA LYS A 191 1.68 11.54 -33.13
C LYS A 191 3.16 11.78 -32.90
N ALA A 192 3.70 12.85 -33.49
CA ALA A 192 5.02 13.35 -33.15
C ALA A 192 5.04 13.86 -31.70
N GLY A 193 6.18 13.67 -31.03
CA GLY A 193 6.40 14.07 -29.65
C GLY A 193 6.10 12.98 -28.61
N MET A 194 5.66 11.78 -29.00
CA MET A 194 5.56 10.67 -28.04
C MET A 194 6.96 10.23 -27.59
N VAL A 195 7.11 9.94 -26.29
CA VAL A 195 8.38 9.54 -25.68
C VAL A 195 8.27 8.11 -25.17
N SER A 196 9.24 7.30 -25.58
CA SER A 196 9.24 5.86 -25.31
C SER A 196 10.63 5.37 -24.93
N MET A 197 10.70 4.31 -24.14
CA MET A 197 11.97 3.66 -23.87
C MET A 197 12.48 2.93 -25.10
N GLY A 198 13.78 3.07 -25.36
CA GLY A 198 14.49 2.25 -26.33
C GLY A 198 14.76 0.86 -25.76
N ASN A 199 14.86 -0.12 -26.64
CA ASN A 199 15.31 -1.46 -26.31
C ASN A 199 16.39 -1.89 -27.31
N LEU A 200 17.29 -2.76 -26.88
CA LEU A 200 18.38 -3.28 -27.73
C LEU A 200 17.96 -4.58 -28.44
N GLY A 201 16.67 -4.73 -28.76
CA GLY A 201 16.11 -5.93 -29.42
C GLY A 201 15.73 -7.08 -28.47
N GLU A 202 15.85 -6.88 -27.16
CA GLU A 202 15.36 -7.81 -26.15
C GLU A 202 14.03 -7.32 -25.53
N ASN A 203 13.25 -8.21 -24.92
CA ASN A 203 12.03 -7.86 -24.17
C ASN A 203 12.31 -7.14 -22.84
N HIS A 204 13.41 -6.38 -22.77
CA HIS A 204 13.88 -5.64 -21.61
C HIS A 204 14.34 -4.24 -22.01
N GLN A 205 14.32 -3.32 -21.05
CA GLN A 205 14.70 -1.92 -21.18
C GLN A 205 15.73 -1.53 -20.11
N THR A 206 16.56 -0.53 -20.42
CA THR A 206 17.60 0.02 -19.53
C THR A 206 17.44 1.54 -19.40
N SER A 207 18.29 2.35 -20.00
CA SER A 207 18.27 3.83 -19.94
C SER A 207 18.03 4.51 -21.28
N HIS A 208 18.05 3.77 -22.38
CA HIS A 208 17.76 4.31 -23.70
C HIS A 208 16.32 4.81 -23.79
N PHE A 209 16.13 5.93 -24.46
CA PHE A 209 14.81 6.46 -24.79
C PHE A 209 14.85 7.14 -26.15
N PHE A 210 13.69 7.24 -26.78
CA PHE A 210 13.54 7.98 -28.02
C PHE A 210 12.31 8.88 -27.99
N ILE A 211 12.37 9.92 -28.81
CA ILE A 211 11.27 10.84 -29.10
C ILE A 211 10.79 10.53 -30.52
N ALA A 212 9.51 10.20 -30.68
CA ALA A 212 8.90 10.02 -31.98
C ALA A 212 8.84 11.36 -32.73
N LEU A 213 9.36 11.41 -33.95
CA LEU A 213 9.35 12.62 -34.79
C LEU A 213 8.16 12.66 -35.76
N ALA A 214 7.45 11.55 -35.89
CA ALA A 214 6.18 11.41 -36.61
C ALA A 214 5.32 10.31 -35.95
N GLU A 215 4.13 10.06 -36.48
CA GLU A 215 3.33 8.89 -36.10
C GLU A 215 4.08 7.59 -36.45
N CYS A 216 4.20 6.67 -35.48
CA CYS A 216 4.95 5.42 -35.59
C CYS A 216 4.19 4.25 -34.93
N LYS A 217 2.92 4.03 -35.31
CA LYS A 217 2.05 2.98 -34.71
C LYS A 217 2.63 1.56 -34.77
N ASN A 218 3.55 1.28 -35.68
CA ASN A 218 4.26 0.00 -35.78
C ASN A 218 5.15 -0.31 -34.55
N TYR A 219 5.38 0.67 -33.67
CA TYR A 219 6.12 0.55 -32.42
C TYR A 219 5.23 0.25 -31.20
N ASP A 220 3.91 0.38 -31.35
CA ASP A 220 2.97 0.06 -30.28
C ASP A 220 3.08 -1.42 -29.87
N GLY A 221 3.02 -1.67 -28.56
CA GLY A 221 3.21 -3.00 -27.99
C GLY A 221 4.65 -3.52 -27.97
N LYS A 222 5.60 -2.84 -28.64
CA LYS A 222 7.03 -3.21 -28.64
C LYS A 222 7.87 -2.33 -27.72
N TYR A 223 7.49 -1.06 -27.59
CA TYR A 223 8.20 -0.07 -26.78
C TYR A 223 7.25 0.52 -25.74
N ALA A 224 7.75 0.74 -24.53
CA ALA A 224 6.98 1.37 -23.46
C ALA A 224 6.92 2.87 -23.71
N VAL A 225 5.77 3.35 -24.18
CA VAL A 225 5.44 4.78 -24.19
C VAL A 225 5.26 5.23 -22.74
N PHE A 226 6.01 6.25 -22.32
CA PHE A 226 5.98 6.72 -20.93
C PHE A 226 5.80 8.22 -20.78
N GLY A 227 5.78 8.97 -21.88
CA GLY A 227 5.52 10.40 -21.83
C GLY A 227 5.26 11.00 -23.20
N GLU A 228 5.08 12.30 -23.21
CA GLU A 228 4.91 13.10 -24.41
C GLU A 228 5.58 14.47 -24.27
N VAL A 229 5.95 15.05 -25.40
CA VAL A 229 6.49 16.40 -25.50
C VAL A 229 5.34 17.40 -25.35
N VAL A 230 5.45 18.28 -24.37
CA VAL A 230 4.48 19.35 -24.10
C VAL A 230 5.04 20.74 -24.42
N GLY A 231 6.32 20.84 -24.78
CA GLY A 231 6.96 22.09 -25.19
C GLY A 231 8.30 21.85 -25.88
N GLY A 232 8.71 22.78 -26.75
CA GLY A 232 9.98 22.66 -27.49
C GLY A 232 9.87 21.97 -28.86
N PHE A 233 8.67 21.90 -29.45
CA PHE A 233 8.47 21.33 -30.79
C PHE A 233 9.29 22.01 -31.88
N GLN A 234 9.59 23.30 -31.76
CA GLN A 234 10.47 24.00 -32.69
C GLN A 234 11.90 23.42 -32.69
N THR A 235 12.42 23.09 -31.50
CA THR A 235 13.71 22.41 -31.34
C THR A 235 13.70 21.05 -32.02
N LEU A 236 12.63 20.26 -31.82
CA LEU A 236 12.46 18.96 -32.46
C LEU A 236 12.38 19.07 -33.98
N TYR A 237 11.66 20.06 -34.50
CA TYR A 237 11.55 20.30 -35.94
C TYR A 237 12.90 20.65 -36.58
N GLN A 238 13.73 21.43 -35.89
CA GLN A 238 15.09 21.74 -36.33
C GLN A 238 15.98 20.50 -36.32
N ILE A 239 15.93 19.72 -35.23
CA ILE A 239 16.71 18.48 -35.10
C ILE A 239 16.32 17.45 -36.17
N ASN A 240 15.04 17.30 -36.47
CA ASN A 240 14.53 16.31 -37.43
C ASN A 240 15.14 16.47 -38.84
N LYS A 241 15.54 17.69 -39.21
CA LYS A 241 16.10 18.00 -40.54
C LYS A 241 17.63 17.90 -40.62
N LEU A 242 18.30 17.51 -39.54
CA LEU A 242 19.75 17.43 -39.53
C LEU A 242 20.23 16.25 -40.39
N PRO A 243 21.31 16.42 -41.18
CA PRO A 243 21.85 15.34 -41.97
C PRO A 243 22.40 14.23 -41.07
N THR A 244 22.23 12.99 -41.53
CA THR A 244 22.69 11.78 -40.84
C THR A 244 23.56 10.95 -41.76
N ASN A 245 24.56 10.28 -41.20
CA ASN A 245 25.38 9.35 -41.96
C ASN A 245 24.64 8.02 -42.24
N MET A 246 25.32 7.10 -42.95
CA MET A 246 24.79 5.76 -43.28
C MET A 246 24.39 4.90 -42.05
N TRP A 247 24.86 5.24 -40.86
CA TRP A 247 24.54 4.57 -39.60
C TRP A 247 23.45 5.30 -38.81
N GLN A 248 22.73 6.23 -39.46
CA GLN A 248 21.67 7.05 -38.85
C GLN A 248 22.20 7.90 -37.69
N ARG A 249 23.51 8.18 -37.63
CA ARG A 249 24.07 9.09 -36.65
C ARG A 249 24.04 10.52 -37.19
N PRO A 250 23.58 11.52 -36.41
CA PRO A 250 23.66 12.92 -36.79
C PRO A 250 25.10 13.32 -37.16
N GLU A 251 25.29 13.99 -38.29
CA GLU A 251 26.60 14.54 -38.66
C GLU A 251 26.99 15.69 -37.72
N VAL A 252 26.00 16.48 -37.31
CA VAL A 252 26.16 17.51 -36.29
C VAL A 252 25.74 16.96 -34.93
N THR A 253 26.62 17.09 -33.94
CA THR A 253 26.36 16.55 -32.60
C THR A 253 25.15 17.22 -31.95
N ILE A 254 24.18 16.42 -31.53
CA ILE A 254 23.05 16.82 -30.68
C ILE A 254 23.36 16.34 -29.27
N LYS A 255 23.49 17.27 -28.34
CA LYS A 255 23.93 17.02 -26.97
C LYS A 255 22.83 17.41 -25.99
N LEU A 256 22.48 16.48 -25.11
CA LEU A 256 21.70 16.74 -23.90
C LEU A 256 22.66 17.31 -22.86
N LYS A 257 22.57 18.61 -22.58
CA LYS A 257 23.47 19.27 -21.64
C LYS A 257 23.11 18.87 -20.21
N GLU A 258 21.84 18.97 -19.91
CA GLU A 258 21.27 18.75 -18.60
C GLU A 258 19.80 18.36 -18.77
N LEU A 259 19.30 17.63 -17.79
CA LEU A 259 17.90 17.33 -17.69
C LEU A 259 17.41 17.71 -16.29
N ASN A 260 16.46 18.64 -16.26
CA ASN A 260 15.89 19.20 -15.03
C ASN A 260 14.55 18.54 -14.71
N VAL A 261 14.48 17.88 -13.56
CA VAL A 261 13.22 17.30 -13.05
C VAL A 261 12.41 18.41 -12.36
N ILE A 262 11.31 18.79 -12.99
CA ILE A 262 10.40 19.85 -12.49
C ILE A 262 9.45 19.26 -11.45
N LYS A 263 8.95 18.05 -11.69
CA LYS A 263 8.04 17.34 -10.78
C LYS A 263 8.33 15.84 -10.78
N ASN A 264 8.58 15.29 -9.60
CA ASN A 264 8.77 13.87 -9.37
C ASN A 264 7.70 13.33 -8.38
N PRO A 265 6.62 12.68 -8.88
CA PRO A 265 5.54 12.22 -8.02
C PRO A 265 5.97 11.06 -7.09
N PHE A 266 7.00 10.30 -7.45
CA PHE A 266 7.51 9.20 -6.61
C PHE A 266 8.15 9.73 -5.33
N ARG A 267 8.99 10.77 -5.46
CA ARG A 267 9.65 11.39 -4.31
C ARG A 267 8.65 11.99 -3.32
N ASP A 268 7.63 12.67 -3.85
CA ASP A 268 6.58 13.26 -3.02
C ASP A 268 5.76 12.18 -2.31
N MET A 269 5.44 11.09 -3.01
CA MET A 269 4.73 9.95 -2.42
C MET A 269 5.55 9.23 -1.35
N ILE A 270 6.86 9.04 -1.57
CA ILE A 270 7.77 8.45 -0.58
C ILE A 270 7.80 9.30 0.69
N LYS A 271 7.88 10.64 0.58
CA LYS A 271 7.84 11.54 1.74
C LYS A 271 6.54 11.37 2.53
N ILE A 272 5.39 11.34 1.83
CA ILE A 272 4.08 11.12 2.47
C ILE A 272 4.07 9.79 3.21
N MET A 273 4.54 8.72 2.57
CA MET A 273 4.59 7.38 3.18
C MET A 273 5.50 7.31 4.41
N LEU A 274 6.61 8.06 4.42
CA LEU A 274 7.52 8.14 5.57
C LEU A 274 6.86 8.88 6.73
N GLN A 275 6.19 10.01 6.46
CA GLN A 275 5.45 10.76 7.46
C GLN A 275 4.30 9.94 8.08
N GLU A 276 3.52 9.22 7.26
CA GLU A 276 2.47 8.31 7.75
C GLU A 276 3.04 7.26 8.73
N LYS A 277 4.22 6.70 8.42
CA LYS A 277 4.90 5.72 9.28
C LYS A 277 5.40 6.33 10.59
N GLU A 278 5.84 7.58 10.59
CA GLU A 278 6.26 8.28 11.82
C GLU A 278 5.07 8.52 12.73
N VAL A 279 3.95 9.02 12.19
CA VAL A 279 2.69 9.20 12.92
C VAL A 279 2.19 7.88 13.51
N GLU A 280 2.23 6.78 12.73
CA GLU A 280 1.83 5.46 13.22
C GLU A 280 2.72 4.97 14.38
N LYS A 281 4.03 5.25 14.33
CA LYS A 281 4.96 4.91 15.42
C LYS A 281 4.66 5.70 16.70
N GLU A 282 4.39 7.00 16.56
CA GLU A 282 4.05 7.86 17.70
C GLU A 282 2.73 7.43 18.35
N GLN A 283 1.71 7.11 17.56
CA GLN A 283 0.44 6.59 18.06
C GLN A 283 0.64 5.28 18.83
N LYS A 284 1.44 4.35 18.30
CA LYS A 284 1.76 3.09 18.99
C LYS A 284 2.55 3.31 20.28
N LEU A 285 3.41 4.33 20.34
CA LEU A 285 4.14 4.66 21.56
C LEU A 285 3.19 5.23 22.63
N GLN A 286 2.31 6.14 22.23
CA GLN A 286 1.29 6.70 23.13
C GLN A 286 0.31 5.63 23.63
N GLU A 287 -0.09 4.67 22.80
CA GLU A 287 -0.90 3.53 23.24
C GLU A 287 -0.16 2.66 24.25
N LYS A 288 1.13 2.37 24.02
CA LYS A 288 1.97 1.65 24.98
C LYS A 288 2.17 2.42 26.29
N ASP A 289 2.34 3.73 26.23
CA ASP A 289 2.46 4.58 27.42
C ASP A 289 1.14 4.63 28.18
N LYS A 290 -0.01 4.68 27.50
CA LYS A 290 -1.34 4.51 28.15
C LYS A 290 -1.48 3.15 28.82
N GLU A 291 -1.05 2.07 28.15
CA GLU A 291 -1.04 0.72 28.73
C GLU A 291 -0.08 0.60 29.93
N ARG A 292 1.07 1.25 29.88
CA ARG A 292 2.05 1.28 30.99
C ARG A 292 1.55 2.13 32.16
N TRP A 293 0.92 3.27 31.90
CA TRP A 293 0.30 4.11 32.93
C TRP A 293 -0.85 3.39 33.64
N LEU A 294 -1.59 2.54 32.90
CA LEU A 294 -2.55 1.60 33.47
C LEU A 294 -1.90 0.54 34.39
N ASP A 295 -0.60 0.30 34.31
CA ASP A 295 0.12 -0.69 35.12
C ASP A 295 0.92 -0.06 36.29
N ASP A 296 1.53 1.12 36.11
CA ASP A 296 2.59 1.63 37.02
C ASP A 296 2.16 2.67 38.08
N GLU A 297 0.94 3.23 38.08
CA GLU A 297 0.46 4.08 39.19
C GLU A 297 -0.81 3.56 39.89
N GLY A 298 -0.61 3.06 41.12
CA GLY A 298 -1.35 3.61 42.27
C GLY A 298 -2.76 3.15 42.60
N PHE A 299 -3.43 2.25 41.87
CA PHE A 299 -4.70 1.69 42.38
C PHE A 299 -4.45 0.49 43.30
N SER A 300 -4.04 0.76 44.54
CA SER A 300 -4.26 -0.19 45.62
C SER A 300 -5.77 -0.37 45.80
N LEU A 301 -6.27 -1.58 45.52
CA LEU A 301 -7.64 -1.93 45.90
C LEU A 301 -7.80 -1.59 47.40
N PRO A 302 -8.91 -0.96 47.83
CA PRO A 302 -9.19 -0.79 49.24
C PRO A 302 -8.95 -2.12 49.95
N LYS A 303 -8.25 -2.10 51.09
CA LYS A 303 -7.75 -3.25 51.88
C LYS A 303 -8.82 -4.27 52.35
N ARG A 304 -10.01 -4.31 51.75
CA ARG A 304 -11.14 -5.16 52.14
C ARG A 304 -11.58 -6.22 51.13
N ILE A 305 -10.76 -6.52 50.12
CA ILE A 305 -10.94 -7.73 49.31
C ILE A 305 -9.59 -8.47 49.23
N SER A 306 -9.20 -9.06 50.36
CA SER A 306 -8.13 -10.05 50.42
C SER A 306 -8.66 -11.41 49.99
N THR A 307 -8.88 -11.62 48.70
CA THR A 307 -9.27 -12.95 48.18
C THR A 307 -8.47 -13.35 46.96
N THR A 308 -7.14 -13.30 47.09
CA THR A 308 -6.21 -14.12 46.30
C THR A 308 -6.50 -15.62 46.45
N SER A 309 -7.20 -16.03 47.51
CA SER A 309 -7.65 -17.40 47.75
C SER A 309 -8.93 -17.80 47.01
N GLN A 310 -9.83 -16.88 46.67
CA GLN A 310 -11.06 -17.23 45.92
C GLN A 310 -10.87 -17.21 44.39
N ILE A 311 -9.93 -16.42 43.87
CA ILE A 311 -9.70 -16.30 42.42
C ILE A 311 -8.86 -17.48 41.87
N LYS A 312 -7.98 -18.09 42.70
CA LYS A 312 -7.20 -19.29 42.31
C LYS A 312 -8.06 -20.53 42.06
N GLY A 313 -9.29 -20.58 42.58
CA GLY A 313 -10.23 -21.69 42.34
C GLY A 313 -10.90 -21.68 40.95
N LEU A 314 -10.72 -20.60 40.16
CA LEU A 314 -11.40 -20.42 38.87
C LEU A 314 -10.52 -20.72 37.65
N GLY A 315 -9.24 -21.09 37.83
CA GLY A 315 -8.37 -21.53 36.73
C GLY A 315 -8.10 -20.48 35.65
N LEU A 316 -8.23 -19.18 35.96
CA LEU A 316 -8.01 -18.10 34.99
C LEU A 316 -6.55 -17.65 34.97
N ASP A 317 -5.97 -17.64 33.78
CA ASP A 317 -4.58 -17.28 33.49
C ASP A 317 -4.26 -15.82 33.86
N PHE A 318 -3.00 -15.53 34.23
CA PHE A 318 -2.54 -14.20 34.67
C PHE A 318 -2.85 -13.08 33.65
N GLN A 319 -2.97 -13.45 32.37
CA GLN A 319 -3.33 -12.56 31.28
C GLN A 319 -4.79 -12.06 31.37
N TYR A 320 -5.71 -12.89 31.89
CA TYR A 320 -7.11 -12.52 32.10
C TYR A 320 -7.29 -11.53 33.24
N ILE A 321 -6.52 -11.69 34.32
CA ILE A 321 -6.53 -10.75 35.45
C ILE A 321 -6.10 -9.34 35.01
N ARG A 322 -5.17 -9.23 34.05
CA ARG A 322 -4.77 -7.94 33.45
C ARG A 322 -5.88 -7.27 32.64
N ILE A 323 -6.60 -8.03 31.81
CA ILE A 323 -7.71 -7.51 30.99
C ILE A 323 -8.85 -6.97 31.87
N ILE A 324 -9.20 -7.71 32.93
CA ILE A 324 -10.24 -7.33 33.89
C ILE A 324 -9.85 -6.03 34.63
N LYS A 325 -8.58 -5.90 35.05
CA LYS A 325 -8.07 -4.67 35.68
C LYS A 325 -8.10 -3.47 34.73
N LYS A 326 -7.78 -3.67 33.45
CA LYS A 326 -7.78 -2.61 32.42
C LYS A 326 -9.18 -2.02 32.20
N GLN A 327 -10.20 -2.88 32.12
CA GLN A 327 -11.59 -2.43 31.91
C GLN A 327 -12.21 -1.78 33.14
N LEU A 328 -11.91 -2.27 34.34
CA LEU A 328 -12.34 -1.63 35.59
C LEU A 328 -11.72 -0.22 35.75
N LYS A 329 -10.45 -0.03 35.35
CA LYS A 329 -9.81 1.29 35.37
C LYS A 329 -10.42 2.27 34.37
N GLN A 330 -10.71 1.82 33.15
CA GLN A 330 -11.38 2.65 32.13
C GLN A 330 -12.76 3.12 32.61
N TYR A 331 -13.56 2.21 33.16
CA TYR A 331 -14.89 2.51 33.68
C TYR A 331 -14.87 3.49 34.86
N CYS A 332 -13.87 3.37 35.76
CA CYS A 332 -13.67 4.31 36.87
C CYS A 332 -13.22 5.70 36.40
N PHE A 333 -12.45 5.80 35.33
CA PHE A 333 -12.02 7.07 34.73
C PHE A 333 -13.19 7.78 34.06
N ASP A 334 -14.00 7.05 33.29
CA ASP A 334 -15.18 7.58 32.60
C ASP A 334 -16.33 7.95 33.57
N SER A 335 -16.30 7.44 34.81
CA SER A 335 -17.24 7.81 35.87
C SER A 335 -16.72 8.95 36.79
N TRP A 336 -15.46 9.37 36.62
CA TRP A 336 -14.84 10.46 37.39
C TRP A 336 -14.84 11.80 36.64
N LEU A 337 -14.83 11.77 35.30
CA LEU A 337 -15.24 12.87 34.42
C LEU A 337 -16.76 13.05 34.45
#